data_AF-A0A3B0WHB1-F1
#
_entry.id   AF-A0A3B0WHB1-F1
#
_cell.length_a   1.000
_cell.length_b   1.000
_cell.length_c   1.000
_cell.angle_alpha   90.00
_cell.angle_beta   90.00
_cell.angle_gamma   90.00
#
_symmetry.space_group_name_H-M   'P 1'
#
loop_
_entity.id
_entity.type
_entity.pdbx_description
1 polymer ?
#
loop_
_entity_poly.entity_id
_entity_poly.type
_entity_poly.pdbx_seq_one_letter_code
_entity_poly.pdbx_strand_id
1 'polypeptide(L)'
;MFNPYKKNSDVLEKFRIKAHLRSYVKDPIIIDEKLLLAAVYKLKKLPYKVKDPTDSIAMELVANAYCLGYFRYEDLTETGCRLVLHGKYHGYHVERKDRIHSGNFIKQRFILKTI
;
A
#
# COMPACT_ATOMS: atom_id res chain seq x y z
N MET A 1 -24.59 27.86 1.48
CA MET A 1 -23.24 28.14 2.03
C MET A 1 -22.24 27.14 1.48
N PHE A 2 -21.42 27.56 0.51
CA PHE A 2 -20.20 26.82 0.15
C PHE A 2 -19.18 27.04 1.26
N ASN A 3 -18.70 25.98 1.89
CA ASN A 3 -17.65 26.07 2.89
C ASN A 3 -16.29 26.04 2.15
N PRO A 4 -15.59 27.18 1.98
CA PRO A 4 -14.36 27.27 1.17
C PRO A 4 -13.19 26.48 1.77
N TYR A 5 -13.31 26.02 3.02
CA TYR A 5 -12.30 25.21 3.71
C TYR A 5 -12.46 23.71 3.51
N LYS A 6 -13.51 23.26 2.79
CA LYS A 6 -13.71 21.83 2.49
C LYS A 6 -12.88 21.40 1.28
N LYS A 7 -11.58 21.71 1.28
CA LYS A 7 -10.65 20.91 0.48
C LYS A 7 -10.61 19.55 1.17
N ASN A 8 -11.15 18.52 0.52
CA ASN A 8 -10.88 17.13 0.86
C ASN A 8 -9.38 16.89 0.62
N SER A 9 -8.55 17.42 1.51
CA SER A 9 -7.11 17.28 1.43
C SER A 9 -6.80 15.87 1.90
N ASP A 10 -6.44 15.00 0.96
CA ASP A 10 -5.97 13.64 1.23
C ASP A 10 -4.57 13.62 1.88
N VAL A 11 -3.98 14.80 2.11
CA VAL A 11 -2.58 14.94 2.55
C VAL A 11 -2.35 14.27 3.90
N LEU A 12 -3.27 14.44 4.85
CA LEU A 12 -3.14 13.85 6.19
C LEU A 12 -3.26 12.32 6.13
N GLU A 13 -4.22 11.80 5.39
CA GLU A 13 -4.44 10.37 5.22
C GLU A 13 -3.27 9.71 4.49
N LYS A 14 -2.76 10.34 3.42
CA LYS A 14 -1.56 9.89 2.71
C LYS A 14 -0.35 9.85 3.64
N PHE A 15 -0.15 10.90 4.45
CA PHE A 15 0.94 10.95 5.42
C PHE A 15 0.83 9.81 6.45
N ARG A 16 -0.35 9.62 7.03
CA ARG A 16 -0.63 8.54 7.99
C ARG A 16 -0.34 7.16 7.41
N ILE A 17 -0.87 6.87 6.22
CA ILE A 17 -0.64 5.58 5.55
C ILE A 17 0.86 5.39 5.29
N LYS A 18 1.55 6.41 4.75
CA LYS A 18 3.01 6.37 4.52
C LYS A 18 3.81 6.14 5.80
N ALA A 19 3.39 6.72 6.92
CA ALA A 19 4.06 6.52 8.20
C ALA A 19 3.97 5.05 8.65
N HIS A 20 2.78 4.44 8.58
CA HIS A 20 2.60 3.03 8.92
C HIS A 20 3.29 2.07 7.94
N LEU A 21 3.36 2.43 6.66
CA LEU A 21 4.05 1.61 5.65
C LEU A 21 5.54 1.38 5.95
N ARG A 22 6.21 2.33 6.63
CA ARG A 22 7.62 2.17 7.05
C ARG A 22 7.83 0.99 8.00
N SER A 23 6.78 0.55 8.70
CA SER A 23 6.86 -0.63 9.55
C SER A 23 6.99 -1.93 8.75
N TYR A 24 6.58 -1.94 7.48
CA TYR A 24 6.48 -3.13 6.63
C TYR A 24 7.39 -3.08 5.40
N VAL A 25 7.74 -1.88 4.92
CA VAL A 25 8.55 -1.66 3.73
C VAL A 25 9.71 -0.73 4.08
N LYS A 26 10.92 -1.09 3.64
CA LYS A 26 12.14 -0.31 3.92
C LYS A 26 12.06 1.09 3.31
N ASP A 27 11.56 1.20 2.09
CA ASP A 27 11.31 2.47 1.42
C ASP A 27 9.89 2.53 0.82
N PRO A 28 8.92 3.12 1.54
CA PRO A 28 7.53 3.22 1.08
C PRO A 28 7.30 4.36 0.07
N ILE A 29 8.34 5.05 -0.38
CA ILE A 29 8.22 6.13 -1.38
C ILE A 29 7.80 5.55 -2.74
N ILE A 30 8.15 4.29 -3.01
CA ILE A 30 7.92 3.61 -4.30
C ILE A 30 6.56 2.87 -4.29
N ILE A 31 5.48 3.56 -3.95
CA ILE A 31 4.11 3.01 -4.10
C ILE A 31 3.38 3.77 -5.20
N ASP A 32 2.70 3.02 -6.06
CA ASP A 32 1.85 3.60 -7.09
C ASP A 32 0.78 4.51 -6.48
N GLU A 33 0.68 5.74 -7.00
CA GLU A 33 -0.22 6.77 -6.47
C GLU A 33 -1.69 6.32 -6.50
N LYS A 34 -2.10 5.47 -7.45
CA LYS A 34 -3.48 4.94 -7.51
C LYS A 34 -3.76 3.99 -6.36
N LEU A 35 -2.80 3.13 -6.00
CA LEU A 35 -2.91 2.24 -4.85
C LEU A 35 -3.00 3.04 -3.54
N LEU A 36 -2.19 4.10 -3.42
CA LEU A 36 -2.24 4.99 -2.28
C LEU A 36 -3.59 5.72 -2.17
N LEU A 37 -4.11 6.23 -3.28
CA LEU A 37 -5.44 6.88 -3.31
C LEU A 37 -6.57 5.91 -2.96
N ALA A 38 -6.51 4.66 -3.44
CA ALA A 38 -7.48 3.63 -3.07
C ALA A 38 -7.43 3.34 -1.56
N ALA A 39 -6.24 3.27 -0.98
CA ALA A 39 -6.06 3.10 0.46
C ALA A 39 -6.61 4.28 1.26
N VAL A 40 -6.37 5.53 0.82
CA VAL A 40 -6.95 6.73 1.43
C VAL A 40 -8.47 6.70 1.38
N TYR A 41 -9.04 6.33 0.23
CA TYR A 41 -10.49 6.23 0.07
C TYR A 41 -11.11 5.19 1.01
N LYS A 42 -10.45 4.05 1.20
CA LYS A 42 -10.85 3.05 2.19
C LYS A 42 -10.76 3.60 3.61
N LEU A 43 -9.65 4.25 3.96
CA LEU A 43 -9.42 4.82 5.29
C LEU A 43 -10.52 5.82 5.68
N LYS A 44 -10.93 6.69 4.74
CA LYS A 44 -12.00 7.68 4.95
C LYS A 44 -13.39 7.07 5.21
N LYS A 45 -13.62 5.82 4.80
CA LYS A 45 -14.88 5.11 5.05
C LYS A 45 -14.93 4.42 6.41
N LEU A 46 -13.77 4.25 7.07
CA LEU A 46 -13.69 3.51 8.32
C LEU A 46 -13.93 4.42 9.53
N PRO A 47 -14.74 3.98 10.50
CA PRO A 47 -14.98 4.76 11.71
C PRO A 47 -13.79 4.67 12.68
N TYR A 48 -13.28 5.81 13.13
CA TYR A 48 -12.21 5.92 14.14
C TYR A 48 -12.72 5.72 15.58
N LYS A 49 -13.42 4.61 15.85
CA LYS A 49 -14.14 4.44 17.13
C LYS A 49 -13.31 3.87 18.29
N VAL A 50 -12.35 2.98 18.02
CA VAL A 50 -11.64 2.23 19.09
C VAL A 50 -10.13 2.13 18.84
N LYS A 51 -9.71 1.97 17.59
CA LYS A 51 -8.30 1.88 17.19
C LYS A 51 -8.12 2.60 15.87
N ASP A 52 -6.94 3.16 15.63
CA ASP A 52 -6.59 3.75 14.33
C ASP A 52 -6.61 2.66 13.24
N PRO A 53 -7.55 2.73 12.26
CA PRO A 53 -7.64 1.75 11.19
C PRO A 53 -6.50 1.89 10.16
N THR A 54 -5.68 2.95 10.24
CA THR A 54 -4.59 3.21 9.29
C THR A 54 -3.61 2.03 9.20
N ASP A 55 -3.31 1.39 10.33
CA ASP A 55 -2.37 0.26 10.39
C ASP A 55 -2.87 -0.94 9.58
N SER A 56 -4.16 -1.26 9.72
CA SER A 56 -4.82 -2.33 8.95
C SER A 56 -4.83 -2.03 7.46
N ILE A 57 -5.12 -0.78 7.08
CA ILE A 57 -5.07 -0.33 5.69
C ILE A 57 -3.65 -0.42 5.13
N ALA A 58 -2.62 -0.06 5.92
CA ALA A 58 -1.23 -0.17 5.51
C ALA A 58 -0.80 -1.63 5.31
N MET A 59 -1.20 -2.54 6.20
CA MET A 59 -0.96 -3.98 6.03
C MET A 59 -1.59 -4.51 4.74
N GLU A 60 -2.86 -4.18 4.49
CA GLU A 60 -3.56 -4.59 3.28
C GLU A 60 -2.87 -4.04 2.01
N LEU A 61 -2.46 -2.78 2.06
CA LEU A 61 -1.75 -2.12 0.96
C LEU A 61 -0.42 -2.81 0.65
N VAL A 62 0.36 -3.21 1.66
CA VAL A 62 1.64 -3.92 1.47
C VAL A 62 1.42 -5.30 0.87
N ALA A 63 0.45 -6.05 1.38
CA ALA A 63 0.13 -7.38 0.86
C ALA A 63 -0.29 -7.30 -0.62
N ASN A 64 -1.17 -6.36 -0.96
CA ASN A 64 -1.61 -6.14 -2.33
C ASN A 64 -0.47 -5.67 -3.23
N ALA A 65 0.34 -4.71 -2.78
CA ALA A 65 1.47 -4.19 -3.53
C ALA A 65 2.53 -5.28 -3.80
N TYR A 66 2.80 -6.15 -2.83
CA TYR A 66 3.67 -7.32 -3.00
C TYR A 66 3.10 -8.32 -4.01
N CYS A 67 1.82 -8.68 -3.89
CA CYS A 67 1.15 -9.60 -4.82
C CYS A 67 1.12 -9.08 -6.27
N LEU A 68 1.03 -7.77 -6.46
CA LEU A 68 1.07 -7.11 -7.76
C LEU A 68 2.50 -6.86 -8.29
N GLY A 69 3.53 -7.21 -7.51
CA GLY A 69 4.93 -7.10 -7.90
C GLY A 69 5.56 -5.71 -7.74
N TYR A 70 4.91 -4.78 -7.02
CA TYR A 70 5.49 -3.46 -6.71
C TYR A 70 6.63 -3.56 -5.68
N PHE A 71 6.55 -4.55 -4.78
CA PHE A 71 7.59 -4.85 -3.82
C PHE A 71 8.13 -6.25 -4.03
N ARG A 72 9.44 -6.40 -3.85
CA ARG A 72 10.09 -7.69 -3.69
C ARG A 72 10.29 -7.96 -2.22
N TYR A 73 10.58 -9.22 -1.90
CA TYR A 73 10.85 -9.64 -0.53
C TYR A 73 12.01 -8.84 0.09
N GLU A 74 13.01 -8.48 -0.71
CA GLU A 74 14.14 -7.64 -0.33
C GLU A 74 13.75 -6.21 0.08
N ASP A 75 12.65 -5.68 -0.46
CA ASP A 75 12.17 -4.33 -0.18
C ASP A 75 11.35 -4.27 1.14
N LEU A 76 10.97 -5.43 1.68
CA LEU A 76 10.19 -5.56 2.91
C LEU A 76 11.07 -5.52 4.16
N THR A 77 10.52 -5.02 5.26
CA THR A 77 11.09 -5.21 6.60
C THR A 77 10.82 -6.63 7.08
N GLU A 78 11.42 -7.05 8.20
CA GLU A 78 11.12 -8.36 8.80
C GLU A 78 9.62 -8.52 9.13
N THR A 79 8.97 -7.46 9.59
CA THR A 79 7.53 -7.43 9.83
C THR A 79 6.73 -7.53 8.53
N GLY A 80 7.15 -6.85 7.47
CA GLY A 80 6.57 -7.00 6.14
C GLY A 80 6.73 -8.40 5.57
N CYS A 81 7.90 -9.03 5.76
CA CYS A 81 8.15 -10.42 5.37
C CYS A 81 7.20 -11.38 6.07
N ARG A 82 7.03 -11.26 7.39
CA ARG A 82 6.07 -12.05 8.16
C ARG A 82 4.64 -11.84 7.67
N LEU A 83 4.26 -10.59 7.39
CA LEU A 83 2.94 -10.24 6.86
C LEU A 83 2.64 -10.98 5.54
N VAL A 84 3.54 -10.90 4.56
CA VAL A 84 3.32 -11.52 3.24
C VAL A 84 3.41 -13.05 3.30
N LEU A 85 4.21 -13.61 4.22
CA LEU A 85 4.30 -15.06 4.44
C LEU A 85 3.02 -15.58 5.11
N HIS A 86 2.55 -14.97 6.19
CA HIS A 86 1.30 -15.37 6.86
C HIS A 86 0.08 -15.21 5.94
N GLY A 87 0.02 -14.15 5.13
CA GLY A 87 -1.05 -13.95 4.16
C GLY A 87 -1.12 -15.04 3.07
N LYS A 88 0.01 -15.68 2.76
CA LYS A 88 0.10 -16.80 1.79
C LYS A 88 -0.47 -18.11 2.33
N TYR A 89 -0.50 -18.31 3.66
CA TYR A 89 -1.00 -19.53 4.29
C TYR A 89 -2.42 -19.40 4.86
N HIS A 90 -2.94 -18.18 5.07
CA HIS A 90 -4.24 -17.96 5.73
C HIS A 90 -5.40 -17.48 4.84
N GLY A 91 -5.23 -17.47 3.51
CA GLY A 91 -6.36 -17.19 2.61
C GLY A 91 -6.71 -15.70 2.50
N TYR A 92 -5.71 -14.84 2.21
CA TYR A 92 -6.00 -13.59 1.52
C TYR A 92 -6.50 -13.93 0.10
N HIS A 93 -7.79 -14.28 0.02
CA HIS A 93 -8.59 -14.26 -1.20
C HIS A 93 -8.72 -12.80 -1.64
N VAL A 94 -7.64 -12.22 -2.17
CA VAL A 94 -7.80 -11.22 -3.21
C VAL A 94 -8.47 -11.98 -4.33
N GLU A 95 -9.77 -11.73 -4.55
CA GLU A 95 -10.49 -12.26 -5.69
C GLU A 95 -9.62 -12.06 -6.92
N ARG A 96 -9.01 -13.14 -7.41
CA ARG A 96 -8.35 -13.21 -8.71
C ARG A 96 -9.43 -13.12 -9.79
N LYS A 97 -10.18 -12.03 -9.82
CA LYS A 97 -10.86 -11.59 -11.03
C LYS A 97 -9.82 -10.84 -11.84
N ASP A 98 -9.12 -11.64 -12.63
CA ASP A 98 -8.60 -11.32 -13.96
C ASP A 98 -7.25 -12.00 -14.16
N ARG A 99 -7.34 -13.17 -14.79
CA ARG A 99 -6.26 -13.69 -15.62
C ARG A 99 -5.94 -12.61 -16.67
N ILE A 100 -4.96 -11.76 -16.41
CA ILE A 100 -4.34 -10.97 -17.47
C ILE A 100 -2.85 -11.28 -17.45
N HIS A 101 -2.51 -12.18 -18.37
CA HIS A 101 -1.22 -12.30 -19.04
C HIS A 101 0.02 -12.38 -18.14
N SER A 102 0.44 -13.62 -17.90
CA SER A 102 1.84 -14.01 -17.94
C SER A 102 2.55 -13.33 -19.12
N GLY A 103 3.28 -12.25 -18.84
CA GLY A 103 4.01 -11.49 -19.84
C GLY A 103 4.66 -10.25 -19.23
N ASN A 104 5.94 -10.37 -18.90
CA ASN A 104 6.91 -9.27 -18.87
C ASN A 104 6.50 -7.99 -18.11
N PHE A 105 6.46 -8.04 -16.78
CA PHE A 105 6.59 -6.83 -15.95
C PHE A 105 7.91 -6.83 -15.17
N ILE A 106 9.03 -7.04 -15.88
CA ILE A 106 10.31 -6.42 -15.49
C ILE A 106 10.27 -4.99 -16.04
N LYS A 107 9.46 -4.12 -15.42
CA LYS A 107 9.54 -2.69 -15.72
C LYS A 107 10.81 -2.16 -15.07
N GLN A 108 11.72 -1.75 -15.95
CA GLN A 108 13.00 -1.08 -15.73
C GLN A 108 13.05 -0.27 -14.43
N ARG A 109 13.89 -0.71 -13.49
CA ARG A 109 14.42 0.16 -12.44
C ARG A 109 15.23 1.24 -13.16
N PHE A 110 14.78 2.48 -13.11
CA PHE A 110 15.65 3.62 -13.43
C PHE A 110 16.81 3.60 -12.43
N ILE A 111 17.97 3.16 -12.94
CA ILE A 111 19.25 3.31 -12.27
C ILE A 111 19.55 4.80 -12.30
N LEU A 112 19.30 5.51 -11.19
CA LEU A 112 19.98 6.77 -10.93
C LEU A 112 21.43 6.44 -10.59
N LYS A 113 22.25 6.24 -11.63
CA LYS A 113 23.70 6.44 -11.56
C LYS A 113 23.89 7.95 -11.55
N THR A 114 24.02 8.52 -10.37
CA THR A 114 24.51 9.89 -10.23
C THR A 114 26.02 9.88 -10.48
N ILE A 115 26.43 10.87 -11.27
CA ILE A 115 27.78 11.20 -11.77
C ILE A 115 28.75 11.47 -10.63
#